data_AF-A0A367IAA7-F1
#
_entry.id   AF-A0A367IAA7-F1
#
_cell.length_a   1.000
_cell.length_b   1.000
_cell.length_c   1.000
_cell.angle_alpha   90.00
_cell.angle_beta   90.00
_cell.angle_gamma   90.00
#
_symmetry.space_group_name_H-M   'P 1'
#
loop_
_entity.id
_entity.type
_entity.pdbx_description
1 polymer ?
#
loop_
_entity_poly.entity_id
_entity_poly.type
_entity_poly.pdbx_seq_one_letter_code
_entity_poly.pdbx_strand_id
1 'polypeptide(L)'
;MFRTPKIARRQARKRRSKLAGRREREFLYRGYKIEELKAMPLVLPDDDPGICIADIVPAKVRRTLLNGLPREQQHLYDRVVKSERTVRTHCRSMYVMPAMVGKTVAIHNGQKFVEVEMREQMIGHALGEFAPTRRGVTHTGVGVGATRGSKHVALK
;
A
#
# COMPACT_ATOMS: atom_id res chain seq x y z
N MET A 1 9.17 -35.71 -30.66
CA MET A 1 10.31 -35.41 -29.76
C MET A 1 10.01 -35.91 -28.36
N PHE A 2 10.73 -36.94 -27.89
CA PHE A 2 10.56 -37.49 -26.55
C PHE A 2 11.04 -36.49 -25.49
N ARG A 3 10.15 -36.04 -24.60
CA ARG A 3 10.52 -35.20 -23.46
C ARG A 3 11.46 -35.99 -22.56
N THR A 4 12.63 -35.43 -22.23
CA THR A 4 13.55 -36.12 -21.33
C THR A 4 12.90 -36.33 -19.96
N PRO A 5 13.20 -37.43 -19.25
CA PRO A 5 12.64 -37.72 -17.93
C PRO A 5 12.83 -36.58 -16.91
N LYS A 6 13.92 -35.82 -17.06
CA LYS A 6 14.24 -34.63 -16.24
C LYS A 6 13.26 -33.48 -16.46
N ILE A 7 12.89 -33.19 -17.71
CA ILE A 7 11.93 -32.14 -18.06
C ILE A 7 10.52 -32.53 -17.59
N ALA A 8 10.14 -33.80 -17.76
CA ALA A 8 8.86 -34.32 -17.29
C ALA A 8 8.71 -34.19 -15.76
N ARG A 9 9.74 -34.57 -14.98
CA ARG A 9 9.77 -34.39 -13.52
C ARG A 9 9.68 -32.92 -13.10
N ARG A 10 10.38 -32.02 -13.80
CA ARG A 10 10.34 -30.57 -13.53
C ARG A 10 8.94 -29.99 -13.80
N GLN A 11 8.29 -30.40 -14.88
CA GLN A 11 6.91 -29.98 -15.20
C GLN A 11 5.91 -30.54 -14.18
N ALA A 12 6.04 -31.80 -13.77
CA ALA A 12 5.21 -32.40 -12.74
C ALA A 12 5.35 -31.68 -11.39
N ARG A 13 6.57 -31.30 -10.98
CA ARG A 13 6.83 -30.51 -9.77
C ARG A 13 6.17 -29.13 -9.83
N LYS A 14 6.33 -28.40 -10.95
CA LYS A 14 5.67 -27.10 -11.17
C LYS A 14 4.14 -27.21 -11.20
N ARG A 15 3.60 -28.31 -11.74
CA ARG A 15 2.16 -28.58 -11.76
C ARG A 15 1.65 -28.85 -10.35
N ARG A 16 2.35 -29.70 -9.58
CA ARG A 16 2.01 -30.02 -8.18
C ARG A 16 2.10 -28.79 -7.27
N SER A 17 3.07 -27.89 -7.48
CA SER A 17 3.15 -26.61 -6.75
C SER A 17 2.08 -25.58 -7.15
N LYS A 18 1.55 -25.67 -8.38
CA LYS A 18 0.39 -24.86 -8.81
C LYS A 18 -0.92 -25.40 -8.26
N LEU A 19 -1.03 -26.72 -8.10
CA LEU A 19 -2.24 -27.45 -7.70
C LEU A 19 -2.39 -27.53 -6.18
N ALA A 20 -1.28 -27.46 -5.43
CA ALA A 20 -1.28 -27.06 -4.03
C ALA A 20 -1.68 -25.58 -3.97
N GLY A 21 -2.98 -25.31 -4.13
CA GLY A 21 -3.57 -23.99 -4.04
C GLY A 21 -3.04 -23.30 -2.78
N ARG A 22 -2.61 -22.05 -2.95
CA ARG A 22 -2.38 -21.16 -1.81
C ARG A 22 -3.67 -21.19 -0.99
N ARG A 23 -3.64 -21.80 0.20
CA ARG A 23 -4.70 -21.60 1.20
C ARG A 23 -4.93 -20.10 1.28
N GLU A 24 -6.17 -19.66 1.03
CA GLU A 24 -6.58 -18.29 1.28
C GLU A 24 -6.41 -18.06 2.77
N ARG A 25 -5.37 -17.31 3.15
CA ARG A 25 -5.15 -16.94 4.54
C ARG A 25 -5.92 -15.65 4.76
N GLU A 26 -6.86 -15.68 5.69
CA GLU A 26 -7.51 -14.47 6.19
C GLU A 26 -6.43 -13.49 6.66
N PHE A 27 -6.51 -12.24 6.21
CA PHE A 27 -5.54 -11.23 6.59
C PHE A 27 -5.83 -10.76 8.02
N LEU A 28 -4.82 -10.89 8.89
CA LEU A 28 -4.85 -10.42 10.26
C LEU A 28 -3.85 -9.28 10.41
N TYR A 29 -4.30 -8.11 10.87
CA TYR A 29 -3.41 -7.01 11.22
C TYR A 29 -3.11 -7.05 12.72
N ARG A 30 -1.87 -7.42 13.08
CA ARG A 30 -1.43 -7.53 14.48
C ARG A 30 -2.39 -8.36 15.36
N GLY A 31 -3.06 -9.35 14.77
CA GLY A 31 -4.01 -10.24 15.45
C GLY A 31 -5.48 -9.95 15.20
N TYR A 32 -5.84 -8.81 14.63
CA TYR A 32 -7.23 -8.40 14.41
C TYR A 32 -7.70 -8.59 12.98
N LYS A 33 -8.99 -8.92 12.81
CA LYS A 33 -9.67 -8.94 11.52
C LYS A 33 -9.98 -7.52 11.05
N ILE A 34 -10.20 -7.37 9.75
CA ILE A 34 -10.54 -6.07 9.16
C ILE A 34 -11.86 -5.50 9.68
N GLU A 35 -12.84 -6.36 9.93
CA GLU A 35 -14.17 -5.96 10.43
C GLU A 35 -14.06 -5.39 11.85
N GLU A 36 -13.28 -6.06 12.70
CA GLU A 36 -12.97 -5.61 14.06
C GLU A 36 -12.26 -4.25 14.04
N LEU A 37 -11.27 -4.08 13.15
CA LEU A 37 -10.55 -2.82 13.00
C LEU A 37 -11.40 -1.66 12.48
N LYS A 38 -12.46 -1.94 11.71
CA LYS A 38 -13.40 -0.91 11.23
C LYS A 38 -14.40 -0.49 12.29
N ALA A 39 -14.74 -1.39 13.21
CA ALA A 39 -15.66 -1.13 14.32
C ALA A 39 -14.98 -0.38 15.47
N MET A 40 -13.66 -0.55 15.64
CA MET A 40 -12.90 0.12 16.70
C MET A 40 -12.78 1.64 16.47
N PRO A 41 -12.92 2.46 17.52
CA PRO A 41 -12.70 3.90 17.44
C PRO A 41 -11.20 4.24 17.26
N LEU A 42 -10.94 5.38 16.60
CA LEU A 42 -9.58 5.88 16.31
C LEU A 42 -8.86 6.44 17.54
N VAL A 43 -9.61 7.09 18.42
CA VAL A 43 -9.19 7.61 19.73
C VAL A 43 -10.38 7.39 20.64
N LEU A 44 -10.19 6.70 21.76
CA LEU A 44 -11.25 6.59 22.77
C LEU A 44 -11.34 7.91 23.55
N PRO A 45 -12.55 8.35 23.94
CA PRO A 45 -12.72 9.25 25.07
C PRO A 45 -12.12 8.61 26.34
N ASP A 46 -11.56 9.42 27.23
CA ASP A 46 -10.70 8.99 28.36
C ASP A 46 -11.33 7.99 29.35
N ASP A 47 -12.64 7.71 29.26
CA ASP A 47 -13.42 6.97 30.26
C ASP A 47 -13.72 5.49 29.92
N ASP A 48 -13.37 4.98 28.73
CA ASP A 48 -13.65 3.58 28.34
C ASP A 48 -12.36 2.73 28.20
N PRO A 49 -12.25 1.55 28.85
CA PRO A 49 -11.08 0.67 28.77
C PRO A 49 -11.07 -0.20 27.49
N GLY A 50 -11.46 0.37 26.36
CA GLY A 50 -11.48 -0.32 25.08
C GLY A 50 -10.11 -0.36 24.41
N ILE A 51 -9.86 -1.40 23.62
CA ILE A 51 -8.66 -1.46 22.77
C ILE A 51 -8.80 -0.43 21.65
N CYS A 52 -7.88 0.53 21.61
CA CYS A 52 -7.84 1.59 20.60
C CYS A 52 -6.99 1.19 19.39
N ILE A 53 -7.32 1.71 18.21
CA ILE A 53 -6.44 1.61 17.02
C ILE A 53 -5.06 2.21 17.33
N ALA A 54 -4.99 3.28 18.12
CA ALA A 54 -3.76 3.97 18.50
C ALA A 54 -2.73 3.05 19.17
N ASP A 55 -3.17 2.06 19.97
CA ASP A 55 -2.27 1.13 20.67
C ASP A 55 -1.77 0.01 19.75
N ILE A 56 -2.59 -0.37 18.78
CA ILE A 56 -2.27 -1.40 17.81
C ILE A 56 -1.27 -0.86 16.79
N VAL A 57 -1.31 0.41 16.38
CA VAL A 57 -0.46 0.92 15.30
C VAL A 57 1.00 1.22 15.73
N PRO A 58 1.95 1.33 14.79
CA PRO A 58 3.32 1.75 15.10
C PRO A 58 3.40 3.13 15.77
N ALA A 59 4.44 3.36 16.57
CA ALA A 59 4.62 4.57 17.39
C ALA A 59 4.46 5.90 16.62
N LYS A 60 4.92 5.96 15.37
CA LYS A 60 4.81 7.19 14.54
C LYS A 60 3.36 7.53 14.22
N VAL A 61 2.54 6.51 13.95
CA VAL A 61 1.10 6.65 13.67
C VAL A 61 0.39 7.01 14.97
N ARG A 62 0.69 6.29 16.06
CA ARG A 62 0.15 6.56 17.41
C ARG A 62 0.38 8.01 17.83
N ARG A 63 1.59 8.53 17.67
CA ARG A 63 1.93 9.93 17.97
C ARG A 63 1.06 10.91 17.20
N THR A 64 0.82 10.66 15.91
CA THR A 64 -0.02 11.54 15.09
C THR A 64 -1.49 11.45 15.48
N LEU A 65 -1.98 10.28 15.88
CA LEU A 65 -3.35 10.12 16.38
C LEU A 65 -3.54 10.83 17.73
N LEU A 66 -2.59 10.66 18.66
CA LEU A 66 -2.63 11.32 19.98
C LEU A 66 -2.50 12.85 19.89
N ASN A 67 -1.67 13.35 18.98
CA ASN A 67 -1.51 14.79 18.76
C ASN A 67 -2.67 15.40 17.96
N GLY A 68 -3.56 14.57 17.40
CA GLY A 68 -4.63 14.99 16.51
C GLY A 68 -4.20 15.15 15.04
N LEU A 69 -5.17 14.96 14.16
CA LEU A 69 -4.99 15.14 12.71
C LEU A 69 -5.07 16.64 12.35
N PRO A 70 -4.09 17.20 11.62
CA PRO A 70 -4.24 18.54 11.05
C PRO A 70 -5.47 18.64 10.13
N ARG A 71 -6.04 19.84 10.03
CA ARG A 71 -7.28 20.14 9.31
C ARG A 71 -7.34 19.58 7.88
N GLU A 72 -6.22 19.64 7.15
CA GLU A 72 -6.14 19.10 5.79
C GLU A 72 -6.32 17.58 5.73
N GLN A 73 -5.74 16.88 6.71
CA GLN A 73 -5.83 15.43 6.84
C GLN A 73 -7.22 15.01 7.31
N GLN A 74 -7.84 15.77 8.21
CA GLN A 74 -9.21 15.55 8.65
C GLN A 74 -10.21 15.74 7.48
N HIS A 75 -10.09 16.83 6.72
CA HIS A 75 -10.92 17.05 5.54
C HIS A 75 -10.70 15.98 4.44
N LEU A 76 -9.49 15.42 4.33
CA LEU A 76 -9.26 14.27 3.46
C LEU A 76 -9.96 13.02 4.00
N TYR A 77 -9.87 12.75 5.31
CA TYR A 77 -10.55 11.63 5.96
C TYR A 77 -12.05 11.66 5.68
N ASP A 78 -12.70 12.79 5.94
CA ASP A 78 -14.14 12.93 5.75
C ASP A 78 -14.55 12.75 4.29
N ARG A 79 -13.77 13.29 3.35
CA ARG A 79 -14.02 13.10 1.91
C ARG A 79 -13.88 11.64 1.50
N VAL A 80 -12.84 10.96 1.96
CA VAL A 80 -12.63 9.53 1.66
C VAL A 80 -13.74 8.70 2.30
N VAL A 81 -14.14 9.00 3.54
CA VAL A 81 -15.23 8.26 4.21
C VAL A 81 -16.56 8.46 3.49
N LYS A 82 -16.88 9.68 3.08
CA LYS A 82 -18.16 10.03 2.45
C LYS A 82 -18.29 9.62 0.99
N SER A 83 -17.19 9.59 0.23
CA SER A 83 -17.24 9.34 -1.21
C SER A 83 -16.86 7.90 -1.57
N GLU A 84 -17.59 7.35 -2.54
CA GLU A 84 -17.29 6.06 -3.17
C GLU A 84 -16.40 6.21 -4.42
N ARG A 85 -16.23 7.46 -4.89
CA ARG A 85 -15.43 7.81 -6.07
C ARG A 85 -13.96 8.04 -5.70
N THR A 86 -13.08 7.93 -6.69
CA THR A 86 -11.65 8.20 -6.52
C THR A 86 -11.40 9.62 -6.01
N VAL A 87 -10.82 9.74 -4.81
CA VAL A 87 -10.49 11.04 -4.20
C VAL A 87 -9.08 11.45 -4.57
N ARG A 88 -8.91 12.65 -5.14
CA ARG A 88 -7.59 13.23 -5.42
C ARG A 88 -7.04 13.94 -4.19
N THR A 89 -5.78 13.68 -3.86
CA THR A 89 -5.13 14.26 -2.68
C THR A 89 -3.69 14.70 -2.93
N HIS A 90 -3.30 15.81 -2.29
CA HIS A 90 -1.92 16.25 -2.16
C HIS A 90 -1.32 15.89 -0.80
N CYS A 91 -2.15 15.52 0.18
CA CYS A 91 -1.71 15.21 1.54
C CYS A 91 -1.05 13.83 1.59
N ARG A 92 0.26 13.77 1.34
CA ARG A 92 1.07 12.54 1.34
C ARG A 92 1.43 12.04 2.74
N SER A 93 1.29 12.89 3.76
CA SER A 93 1.65 12.60 5.15
C SER A 93 0.55 11.86 5.92
N MET A 94 -0.64 11.71 5.34
CA MET A 94 -1.75 10.98 5.95
C MET A 94 -1.43 9.50 6.04
N TYR A 95 -1.82 8.85 7.14
CA TYR A 95 -1.72 7.40 7.30
C TYR A 95 -2.99 6.70 6.84
N VAL A 96 -2.86 5.50 6.30
CA VAL A 96 -3.99 4.66 5.92
C VAL A 96 -4.69 4.16 7.18
N MET A 97 -5.92 4.63 7.38
CA MET A 97 -6.79 4.21 8.48
C MET A 97 -7.67 3.01 8.03
N PRO A 98 -8.09 2.13 8.96
CA PRO A 98 -8.94 0.98 8.63
C PRO A 98 -10.24 1.34 7.89
N ALA A 99 -10.84 2.49 8.21
CA ALA A 99 -12.05 2.99 7.56
C ALA A 99 -11.87 3.35 6.06
N MET A 100 -10.63 3.54 5.60
CA MET A 100 -10.34 3.86 4.20
C MET A 100 -10.11 2.62 3.33
N VAL A 101 -10.02 1.43 3.94
CA VAL A 101 -9.73 0.18 3.24
C VAL A 101 -10.89 -0.18 2.30
N GLY A 102 -10.55 -0.49 1.04
CA GLY A 102 -11.49 -0.74 -0.06
C GLY A 102 -11.82 0.51 -0.89
N LYS A 103 -11.20 1.66 -0.60
CA LYS A 103 -11.39 2.90 -1.36
C LYS A 103 -10.18 3.22 -2.23
N THR A 104 -10.45 3.94 -3.32
CA THR A 104 -9.41 4.37 -4.26
C THR A 104 -9.03 5.83 -4.01
N VAL A 105 -7.75 6.08 -3.81
CA VAL A 105 -7.21 7.44 -3.60
C VAL A 105 -6.15 7.73 -4.64
N ALA A 106 -6.28 8.87 -5.31
CA ALA A 106 -5.32 9.37 -6.27
C ALA A 106 -4.33 10.31 -5.58
N ILE A 107 -3.10 9.86 -5.40
CA ILE A 107 -2.06 10.53 -4.61
C ILE A 107 -1.15 11.35 -5.53
N HIS A 108 -0.95 12.62 -5.23
CA HIS A 108 -0.08 13.48 -6.03
C HIS A 108 1.40 13.11 -5.87
N ASN A 109 2.05 12.86 -7.00
CA ASN A 109 3.45 12.47 -7.04
C ASN A 109 4.42 13.62 -7.37
N GLY A 110 3.92 14.85 -7.49
CA GLY A 110 4.70 16.02 -7.93
C GLY A 110 4.51 16.34 -9.42
N GLN A 111 4.13 15.35 -10.23
CA GLN A 111 3.85 15.52 -11.66
C GLN A 111 2.45 15.01 -12.06
N LYS A 112 2.05 13.85 -11.54
CA LYS A 112 0.80 13.18 -11.87
C LYS A 112 0.16 12.65 -10.59
N PHE A 113 -1.14 12.34 -10.67
CA PHE A 113 -1.84 11.61 -9.62
C PHE A 113 -1.73 10.11 -9.90
N VAL A 114 -1.27 9.36 -8.89
CA VAL A 114 -1.18 7.90 -8.95
C VAL A 114 -2.38 7.35 -8.21
N GLU A 115 -3.25 6.63 -8.91
CA GLU A 115 -4.41 5.98 -8.32
C GLU A 115 -3.98 4.72 -7.58
N VAL A 116 -4.32 4.65 -6.30
CA VAL A 116 -4.00 3.54 -5.41
C VAL A 116 -5.27 3.09 -4.73
N GLU A 117 -5.62 1.82 -4.94
CA GLU A 117 -6.66 1.13 -4.19
C GLU A 117 -6.10 0.68 -2.83
N MET A 118 -6.76 1.08 -1.75
CA MET A 118 -6.31 0.81 -0.39
C MET A 118 -6.63 -0.63 0.03
N ARG A 119 -5.58 -1.45 0.12
CA ARG A 119 -5.68 -2.85 0.58
C ARG A 119 -5.45 -2.96 2.09
N GLU A 120 -5.88 -4.06 2.70
CA GLU A 120 -5.74 -4.24 4.16
C GLU A 120 -4.27 -4.27 4.62
N GLN A 121 -3.36 -4.73 3.76
CA GLN A 121 -1.93 -4.78 4.07
C GLN A 121 -1.29 -3.39 4.23
N MET A 122 -1.99 -2.33 3.79
CA MET A 122 -1.49 -0.96 3.79
C MET A 122 -1.80 -0.20 5.08
N ILE A 123 -2.53 -0.79 6.03
CA ILE A 123 -2.92 -0.13 7.29
C ILE A 123 -1.68 0.31 8.08
N GLY A 124 -1.67 1.58 8.50
CA GLY A 124 -0.57 2.17 9.26
C GLY A 124 0.60 2.71 8.43
N HIS A 125 0.61 2.49 7.11
CA HIS A 125 1.57 3.13 6.20
C HIS A 125 1.11 4.54 5.79
N ALA A 126 2.05 5.42 5.44
CA ALA A 126 1.72 6.73 4.91
C ALA A 126 1.35 6.67 3.42
N LEU A 127 0.40 7.50 2.98
CA LEU A 127 -0.01 7.59 1.57
C LEU A 127 1.19 7.86 0.63
N GLY A 128 2.12 8.70 1.08
CA GLY A 128 3.31 9.05 0.32
C GLY A 128 4.24 7.88 -0.02
N GLU A 129 4.14 6.75 0.68
CA GLU A 129 4.93 5.54 0.41
C GLU A 129 4.49 4.85 -0.88
N PHE A 130 3.21 4.97 -1.25
CA PHE A 130 2.64 4.34 -2.44
C PHE A 130 2.84 5.17 -3.72
N ALA A 131 3.28 6.43 -3.60
CA ALA A 131 3.49 7.34 -4.73
C ALA A 131 4.94 7.87 -4.75
N PRO A 132 5.89 7.18 -5.39
CA PRO A 132 7.32 7.55 -5.37
C PRO A 132 7.63 8.78 -6.24
N THR A 133 8.15 9.87 -5.66
CA THR A 133 8.39 11.16 -6.36
C THR A 133 9.46 11.12 -7.42
N ARG A 134 10.41 10.19 -7.28
CA ARG A 134 11.56 10.06 -8.17
C ARG A 134 11.51 8.72 -8.87
N ARG A 135 12.00 8.70 -10.11
CA ARG A 135 12.20 7.45 -10.83
C ARG A 135 13.48 6.78 -10.32
N GLY A 136 13.44 5.47 -10.12
CA GLY A 136 14.65 4.70 -9.81
C GLY A 136 15.60 4.75 -11.00
N VAL A 137 16.80 5.29 -10.79
CA VAL A 137 17.86 5.25 -11.81
C VAL A 137 18.56 3.91 -11.68
N THR A 138 18.51 3.11 -12.73
CA THR A 138 19.31 1.88 -12.81
C THR A 138 20.60 2.22 -13.53
N HIS A 139 21.75 1.99 -12.87
CA HIS A 139 23.04 2.11 -13.53
C HIS A 139 23.14 1.01 -14.60
N THR A 140 22.89 1.40 -15.84
CA THR A 140 23.19 0.56 -17.01
C THR A 140 24.70 0.72 -17.32
N GLY A 141 25.27 -0.17 -18.14
CA GLY A 141 26.69 -0.09 -18.54
C GLY A 141 27.14 1.32 -18.94
N VAL A 142 28.43 1.61 -18.71
CA VAL A 142 29.05 2.93 -18.88
C VAL A 142 28.60 3.59 -20.19
N GLY A 143 27.97 4.75 -20.09
CA GLY A 143 27.59 5.59 -21.23
C GLY A 143 26.14 5.46 -21.72
N VAL A 144 25.38 4.42 -21.38
CA VAL A 144 23.99 4.27 -21.84
C VAL A 144 23.05 5.14 -21.00
N GLY A 145 22.45 6.17 -21.61
CA GLY A 145 21.46 7.04 -20.97
C GLY A 145 21.99 8.10 -19.99
N ALA A 146 23.32 8.20 -19.82
CA ALA A 146 23.97 9.17 -18.93
C ALA A 146 23.94 10.62 -19.45
N THR A 147 24.07 10.82 -20.77
CA THR A 147 24.01 12.15 -21.41
C THR A 147 22.75 12.25 -22.28
N ARG A 148 22.26 13.47 -22.57
CA ARG A 148 21.11 13.65 -23.49
C ARG A 148 21.36 13.02 -24.87
N GLY A 149 22.61 12.96 -25.32
CA GLY A 149 23.01 12.34 -26.60
C GLY A 149 22.98 10.80 -26.57
N SER A 150 23.29 10.17 -25.44
CA SER A 150 23.28 8.70 -25.32
C SER A 150 21.91 8.09 -25.01
N LYS A 151 20.84 8.90 -25.00
CA LYS A 151 19.44 8.45 -24.93
C LYS A 151 18.91 7.89 -26.26
N HIS A 152 19.58 8.17 -27.37
CA HIS A 152 19.26 7.65 -28.70
C HIS A 152 20.41 6.78 -29.19
N VAL A 153 20.67 5.67 -28.50
CA VAL A 153 21.43 4.57 -29.08
C VAL A 153 20.42 3.61 -29.67
N ALA A 154 20.40 3.44 -30.99
CA ALA A 154 19.57 2.45 -31.65
C ALA A 154 20.05 1.06 -31.21
N LEU A 155 19.19 0.31 -30.53
CA LEU A 155 19.40 -1.12 -30.34
C LEU A 155 19.31 -1.76 -31.73
N LYS A 156 20.42 -2.37 -32.16
CA LYS A 156 20.50 -3.17 -33.38
C LYS A 156 19.87 -4.55 -33.15
#